data_AF-A0A949P9I1-F1
#
_entry.id   AF-A0A949P9I1-F1
#
_cell.length_a   1.000
_cell.length_b   1.000
_cell.length_c   1.000
_cell.angle_alpha   90.00
_cell.angle_beta   90.00
_cell.angle_gamma   90.00
#
_symmetry.space_group_name_H-M   'P 1'
#
loop_
_entity.id
_entity.type
_entity.pdbx_description
1 polymer ?
#
loop_
_entity_poly.entity_id
_entity_poly.type
_entity_poly.pdbx_seq_one_letter_code
_entity_poly.pdbx_strand_id
1 'polypeptide(L)'
;MTSTDELGKVPYCDPTECAMAGCTPTLCTGAGVPSNTALFERSKLAIPGGVNSSIRAFNSVGGDPFVVARAEGATITDVEGTTYFDLVQSYGAVILGHSHPAITAALQSAAADGTSYGAPTPREMKLAEEIRARVPSCERVRLMNSGTEATSTAIRLARGVTGRDRLLTFAGNFHGATDALLVVGGSGLATLGLPGTAGVPSGAVAETMVAPYNEVPELDENIAAVLVEPIAANMGVVAPVVGFLEGLRAECDRVGALLIFDEVITGFRVGIGGAQAKYDVVPDITCFGKVIGGGLPIGAIGGRAAVMEQLSPLGSVFHSGTLSGNPLATAAGLAALDHLTGDVYIELMARARHLSALLRDACASAGFVASFPVVNTLVGMVCGEEADAARNFDDAKLTNEAAYAAFFRAMLSEGVAMAPGAYETIFVGLGHTDEVLTAIAEAAHRAAATAVVELARG
;
A
#
# COMPACT_ATOMS: atom_id res chain seq x y z
N MET A 1 35.73 -26.15 12.15
CA MET A 1 36.49 -25.53 11.05
C MET A 1 36.05 -26.19 9.75
N THR A 2 35.32 -25.42 8.93
CA THR A 2 35.07 -25.52 7.47
C THR A 2 34.59 -26.87 6.91
N SER A 3 33.42 -26.96 6.26
CA SER A 3 33.10 -26.17 5.07
C SER A 3 31.74 -25.47 5.09
N THR A 4 31.78 -24.14 5.09
CA THR A 4 30.70 -23.25 4.67
C THR A 4 30.57 -23.19 3.15
N ASP A 5 30.80 -24.31 2.45
CA ASP A 5 31.02 -24.34 0.98
C ASP A 5 30.11 -25.34 0.23
N GLU A 6 29.12 -25.95 0.89
CA GLU A 6 28.10 -26.80 0.23
C GLU A 6 26.79 -26.06 -0.11
N LEU A 7 26.59 -24.85 0.41
CA LEU A 7 25.43 -24.02 0.05
C LEU A 7 25.77 -23.18 -1.17
N GLY A 8 26.01 -23.88 -2.29
CA GLY A 8 26.44 -23.32 -3.58
C GLY A 8 25.60 -22.12 -4.03
N LYS A 9 26.19 -21.26 -4.85
CA LYS A 9 25.53 -20.13 -5.56
C LYS A 9 24.17 -20.55 -6.10
N VAL A 10 23.21 -19.62 -6.20
CA VAL A 10 21.89 -19.91 -6.79
C VAL A 10 22.15 -20.56 -8.15
N PRO A 11 21.86 -21.86 -8.36
CA PRO A 11 21.76 -22.31 -9.73
C PRO A 11 20.54 -21.56 -10.25
N TYR A 12 20.76 -20.58 -11.14
CA TYR A 12 19.77 -20.36 -12.19
C TYR A 12 19.44 -21.74 -12.75
N CYS A 13 18.20 -22.02 -13.15
CA CYS A 13 17.86 -23.31 -13.75
C CYS A 13 18.97 -23.81 -14.67
N ASP A 14 19.10 -25.13 -14.82
CA ASP A 14 19.85 -25.64 -15.95
C ASP A 14 19.34 -24.92 -17.21
N PRO A 15 20.17 -24.08 -17.86
CA PRO A 15 19.71 -23.26 -18.98
C PRO A 15 19.21 -24.12 -20.14
N THR A 16 19.70 -25.36 -20.22
CA THR A 16 19.32 -26.36 -21.22
C THR A 16 17.93 -26.92 -20.93
N GLU A 17 17.66 -27.31 -19.68
CA GLU A 17 16.33 -27.78 -19.26
C GLU A 17 15.29 -26.66 -19.34
N CYS A 18 15.67 -25.43 -18.95
CA CYS A 18 14.85 -24.24 -19.09
C CYS A 18 14.44 -23.98 -20.54
N ALA A 19 15.39 -24.02 -21.48
CA ALA A 19 15.10 -23.83 -22.90
C ALA A 19 14.23 -24.98 -23.47
N MET A 20 14.46 -26.22 -23.03
CA MET A 20 13.64 -27.38 -23.43
C MET A 20 12.21 -27.32 -22.90
N ALA A 21 12.00 -26.73 -21.73
CA ALA A 21 10.68 -26.50 -21.15
C ALA A 21 9.95 -25.27 -21.73
N GLY A 22 10.57 -24.52 -22.66
CA GLY A 22 10.02 -23.30 -23.23
C GLY A 22 10.14 -22.07 -22.33
N CYS A 23 10.97 -22.12 -21.29
CA CYS A 23 11.23 -20.99 -20.39
C CYS A 23 12.17 -19.97 -21.06
N THR A 24 11.95 -18.69 -20.79
CA THR A 24 12.99 -17.67 -21.05
C THR A 24 14.05 -17.77 -19.94
N PRO A 25 15.36 -17.56 -20.22
CA PRO A 25 16.48 -17.85 -19.29
C PRO A 25 16.45 -17.12 -17.92
N THR A 26 15.45 -16.29 -17.66
CA THR A 26 15.28 -15.51 -16.42
C THR A 26 14.23 -16.07 -15.48
N LEU A 27 13.30 -16.93 -15.93
CA LEU A 27 12.18 -17.43 -15.12
C LEU A 27 11.88 -18.89 -15.42
N CYS A 28 12.45 -19.75 -14.60
CA CYS A 28 12.17 -21.18 -14.55
C CYS A 28 10.93 -21.37 -13.68
N THR A 29 9.95 -22.14 -14.15
CA THR A 29 8.79 -22.56 -13.34
C THR A 29 8.59 -24.06 -13.48
N GLY A 30 8.16 -24.74 -12.41
CA GLY A 30 7.77 -26.16 -12.46
C GLY A 30 8.91 -27.16 -12.19
N ALA A 31 8.88 -28.31 -12.88
CA ALA A 31 9.80 -29.42 -12.63
C ALA A 31 11.26 -29.01 -12.91
N GLY A 32 12.10 -29.01 -11.87
CA GLY A 32 13.51 -28.59 -11.92
C GLY A 32 13.80 -27.30 -11.13
N VAL A 33 12.77 -26.60 -10.65
CA VAL A 33 12.91 -25.43 -9.77
C VAL A 33 12.79 -25.87 -8.30
N PRO A 34 13.63 -25.38 -7.37
CA PRO A 34 13.42 -25.64 -5.95
C PRO A 34 12.03 -25.18 -5.50
N SER A 35 11.43 -25.92 -4.56
CA SER A 35 10.11 -25.61 -4.02
C SER A 35 10.04 -24.22 -3.40
N ASN A 36 8.82 -23.70 -3.24
CA ASN A 36 8.55 -22.44 -2.51
C ASN A 36 9.24 -22.45 -1.13
N THR A 37 9.03 -23.52 -0.34
CA THR A 37 9.69 -23.71 0.96
C THR A 37 11.22 -23.75 0.84
N ALA A 38 11.78 -24.46 -0.15
CA ALA A 38 13.24 -24.55 -0.30
C ALA A 38 13.87 -23.18 -0.65
N LEU A 39 13.22 -22.40 -1.53
CA LEU A 39 13.67 -21.04 -1.83
C LEU A 39 13.51 -20.10 -0.63
N PHE A 40 12.42 -20.21 0.13
CA PHE A 40 12.20 -19.39 1.31
C PHE A 40 13.22 -19.71 2.42
N GLU A 41 13.45 -20.97 2.76
CA GLU A 41 14.49 -21.38 3.72
C GLU A 41 15.87 -20.88 3.30
N ARG A 42 16.19 -20.98 2.01
CA ARG A 42 17.43 -20.45 1.47
C ARG A 42 17.51 -18.93 1.60
N SER A 43 16.41 -18.21 1.37
CA SER A 43 16.37 -16.74 1.46
C SER A 43 16.70 -16.25 2.87
N LYS A 44 16.30 -17.00 3.92
CA LYS A 44 16.59 -16.70 5.33
C LYS A 44 18.10 -16.64 5.63
N LEU A 45 18.94 -17.28 4.81
CA LEU A 45 20.40 -17.24 4.95
C LEU A 45 21.00 -15.88 4.56
N ALA A 46 20.33 -15.13 3.69
CA ALA A 46 20.87 -13.89 3.11
C ALA A 46 20.03 -12.64 3.44
N ILE A 47 18.72 -12.81 3.66
CA ILE A 47 17.77 -11.73 3.90
C ILE A 47 17.17 -11.92 5.30
N PRO A 48 17.17 -10.89 6.18
CA PRO A 48 16.55 -10.98 7.50
C PRO A 48 15.08 -11.44 7.40
N GLY A 49 14.75 -12.56 8.04
CA GLY A 49 13.41 -13.16 7.97
C GLY A 49 13.02 -13.71 6.58
N GLY A 50 13.98 -13.82 5.64
CA GLY A 50 13.75 -14.27 4.28
C GLY A 50 13.07 -13.27 3.35
N VAL A 51 12.77 -12.05 3.82
CA VAL A 51 11.97 -11.07 3.08
C VAL A 51 12.49 -9.64 3.19
N ASN A 52 12.28 -8.85 2.13
CA ASN A 52 12.64 -7.42 2.11
C ASN A 52 11.53 -6.50 2.68
N SER A 53 10.42 -7.07 3.16
CA SER A 53 9.33 -6.38 3.84
C SER A 53 8.64 -7.38 4.77
N SER A 54 8.51 -7.04 6.05
CA SER A 54 8.12 -7.95 7.14
C SER A 54 6.79 -8.66 6.91
N ILE A 55 5.79 -7.95 6.37
CA ILE A 55 4.46 -8.49 6.09
C ILE A 55 4.51 -9.71 5.15
N ARG A 56 5.51 -9.76 4.25
CA ARG A 56 5.67 -10.85 3.28
C ARG A 56 6.13 -12.18 3.91
N ALA A 57 6.53 -12.18 5.19
CA ALA A 57 7.00 -13.38 5.88
C ALA A 57 5.88 -14.30 6.38
N PHE A 58 4.60 -13.89 6.25
CA PHE A 58 3.42 -14.62 6.71
C PHE A 58 3.36 -14.85 8.24
N ASN A 59 4.19 -14.18 9.03
CA ASN A 59 4.24 -14.37 10.50
C ASN A 59 2.87 -14.17 11.18
N SER A 60 2.03 -13.25 10.70
CA SER A 60 0.70 -12.96 11.27
C SER A 60 -0.37 -14.00 10.91
N VAL A 61 -0.14 -14.81 9.88
CA VAL A 61 -1.12 -15.76 9.34
C VAL A 61 -0.64 -17.21 9.33
N GLY A 62 0.63 -17.45 9.64
CA GLY A 62 1.26 -18.77 9.63
C GLY A 62 1.46 -19.35 8.22
N GLY A 63 2.26 -20.40 8.15
CA GLY A 63 2.69 -21.03 6.88
C GLY A 63 3.93 -20.37 6.27
N ASP A 64 4.37 -20.92 5.14
CA ASP A 64 5.49 -20.37 4.37
C ASP A 64 4.98 -19.51 3.19
N PRO A 65 5.63 -18.39 2.87
CA PRO A 65 5.30 -17.59 1.69
C PRO A 65 5.55 -18.35 0.38
N PHE A 66 4.67 -18.15 -0.60
CA PHE A 66 4.94 -18.53 -1.98
C PHE A 66 5.93 -17.54 -2.62
N VAL A 67 6.77 -18.02 -3.55
CA VAL A 67 7.76 -17.22 -4.26
C VAL A 67 7.23 -16.93 -5.66
N VAL A 68 6.89 -15.67 -5.94
CA VAL A 68 6.33 -15.25 -7.23
C VAL A 68 7.35 -15.37 -8.34
N ALA A 69 6.98 -16.04 -9.43
CA ALA A 69 7.75 -16.08 -10.68
C ALA A 69 7.26 -15.01 -11.67
N ARG A 70 5.95 -14.88 -11.86
CA ARG A 70 5.36 -13.91 -12.81
C ARG A 70 3.94 -13.51 -12.40
N ALA A 71 3.40 -12.49 -13.05
CA ALA A 71 2.05 -12.01 -12.84
C ALA A 71 1.44 -11.42 -14.12
N GLU A 72 0.14 -11.61 -14.32
CA GLU A 72 -0.61 -11.11 -15.48
C GLU A 72 -2.07 -10.87 -15.10
N GLY A 73 -2.63 -9.72 -15.48
CA GLY A 73 -4.01 -9.36 -15.19
C GLY A 73 -4.31 -9.36 -13.69
N ALA A 74 -5.24 -10.20 -13.25
CA ALA A 74 -5.58 -10.41 -11.85
C ALA A 74 -4.91 -11.65 -11.22
N THR A 75 -3.86 -12.19 -11.83
CA THR A 75 -3.23 -13.44 -11.36
C THR A 75 -1.72 -13.30 -11.13
N ILE A 76 -1.24 -14.11 -10.19
CA ILE A 76 0.19 -14.33 -9.92
C ILE A 76 0.48 -15.83 -10.03
N THR A 77 1.63 -16.17 -10.61
CA THR A 77 2.11 -17.56 -10.68
C THR A 77 3.40 -17.68 -9.89
N ASP A 78 3.46 -18.64 -8.96
CA ASP A 78 4.66 -18.93 -8.18
C ASP A 78 5.68 -19.77 -8.96
N VAL A 79 6.85 -20.01 -8.35
CA VAL A 79 7.93 -20.82 -8.93
C VAL A 79 7.57 -22.29 -9.14
N GLU A 80 6.58 -22.80 -8.42
CA GLU A 80 6.07 -24.18 -8.56
C GLU A 80 5.04 -24.31 -9.69
N GLY A 81 4.59 -23.18 -10.24
CA GLY A 81 3.61 -23.11 -11.33
C GLY A 81 2.17 -22.96 -10.84
N THR A 82 1.94 -22.84 -9.53
CA THR A 82 0.62 -22.60 -8.97
C THR A 82 0.20 -21.17 -9.29
N THR A 83 -1.02 -21.01 -9.81
CA THR A 83 -1.57 -19.69 -10.15
C THR A 83 -2.64 -19.31 -9.14
N TYR A 84 -2.57 -18.07 -8.66
CA TYR A 84 -3.47 -17.51 -7.68
C TYR A 84 -4.15 -16.26 -8.26
N PHE A 85 -5.44 -16.07 -7.98
CA PHE A 85 -6.09 -14.77 -8.10
C PHE A 85 -5.52 -13.82 -7.06
N ASP A 86 -5.09 -12.62 -7.47
CA ASP A 86 -4.35 -11.69 -6.62
C ASP A 86 -5.21 -10.53 -6.13
N LEU A 87 -5.59 -10.59 -4.85
CA LEU A 87 -6.29 -9.53 -4.13
C LEU A 87 -5.34 -8.55 -3.40
N VAL A 88 -4.02 -8.72 -3.54
CA VAL A 88 -3.00 -7.84 -2.95
C VAL A 88 -2.63 -6.71 -3.92
N GLN A 89 -2.50 -7.01 -5.22
CA GLN A 89 -2.17 -6.05 -6.28
C GLN A 89 -0.95 -5.15 -5.96
N SER A 90 0.10 -5.76 -5.39
CA SER A 90 1.28 -5.04 -4.86
C SER A 90 0.88 -3.93 -3.88
N TYR A 91 0.01 -4.27 -2.94
CA TYR A 91 -0.55 -3.38 -1.92
C TYR A 91 -1.19 -2.12 -2.53
N GLY A 92 -1.87 -2.27 -3.68
CA GLY A 92 -2.58 -1.19 -4.37
C GLY A 92 -1.78 -0.45 -5.46
N ALA A 93 -0.52 -0.81 -5.73
CA ALA A 93 0.27 -0.16 -6.78
C ALA A 93 -0.15 -0.56 -8.21
N VAL A 94 -0.81 -1.71 -8.38
CA VAL A 94 -1.09 -2.32 -9.69
C VAL A 94 -2.59 -2.26 -10.03
N ILE A 95 -3.15 -1.05 -10.05
CA ILE A 95 -4.60 -0.81 -10.24
C ILE A 95 -5.16 -1.27 -11.60
N LEU A 96 -4.34 -1.29 -12.66
CA LEU A 96 -4.76 -1.75 -13.99
C LEU A 96 -4.63 -3.27 -14.18
N GLY A 97 -4.09 -3.99 -13.18
CA GLY A 97 -3.68 -5.39 -13.32
C GLY A 97 -2.22 -5.54 -13.75
N HIS A 98 -1.66 -6.70 -13.46
CA HIS A 98 -0.26 -7.02 -13.69
C HIS A 98 0.07 -7.08 -15.18
N SER A 99 1.28 -6.65 -15.52
CA SER A 99 1.82 -6.70 -16.89
C SER A 99 0.93 -6.00 -17.93
N HIS A 100 0.17 -4.96 -17.53
CA HIS A 100 -0.74 -4.25 -18.42
C HIS A 100 -0.02 -3.78 -19.70
N PRO A 101 -0.52 -4.10 -20.92
CA PRO A 101 0.21 -3.90 -22.17
C PRO A 101 0.74 -2.48 -22.38
N ALA A 102 -0.05 -1.46 -22.01
CA ALA A 102 0.38 -0.06 -22.14
C ALA A 102 1.55 0.32 -21.21
N ILE A 103 1.56 -0.22 -19.98
CA ILE A 103 2.65 0.03 -19.02
C ILE A 103 3.90 -0.71 -19.48
N THR A 104 3.77 -1.98 -19.89
CA THR A 104 4.87 -2.79 -20.39
C THR A 104 5.52 -2.15 -21.62
N ALA A 105 4.74 -1.67 -22.59
CA ALA A 105 5.24 -0.99 -23.77
C ALA A 105 5.98 0.32 -23.41
N ALA A 106 5.42 1.12 -22.49
CA ALA A 106 6.05 2.34 -22.00
C ALA A 106 7.40 2.06 -21.32
N LEU A 107 7.48 1.01 -20.50
CA LEU A 107 8.71 0.58 -19.84
C LEU A 107 9.77 0.08 -20.83
N GLN A 108 9.37 -0.73 -21.82
CA GLN A 108 10.29 -1.23 -22.85
C GLN A 108 10.89 -0.09 -23.68
N SER A 109 10.05 0.87 -24.10
CA SER A 109 10.53 2.06 -24.80
C SER A 109 11.45 2.89 -23.91
N ALA A 110 11.07 3.12 -22.65
CA ALA A 110 11.87 3.88 -21.70
C ALA A 110 13.24 3.26 -21.42
N ALA A 111 13.31 1.93 -21.30
CA ALA A 111 14.53 1.20 -21.02
C ALA A 111 15.53 1.27 -22.18
N ALA A 112 15.05 1.31 -23.43
CA ALA A 112 15.89 1.48 -24.61
C ALA A 112 16.63 2.82 -24.62
N ASP A 113 16.05 3.87 -24.02
CA ASP A 113 16.67 5.18 -23.86
C ASP A 113 17.63 5.25 -22.66
N GLY A 114 17.69 4.21 -21.82
CA GLY A 114 18.46 4.17 -20.57
C GLY A 114 17.60 4.33 -19.31
N THR A 115 18.07 3.74 -18.21
CA THR A 115 17.26 3.57 -16.99
C THR A 115 17.41 4.68 -15.96
N SER A 116 18.46 5.50 -16.05
CA SER A 116 18.71 6.68 -15.21
C SER A 116 19.75 7.59 -15.86
N TYR A 117 19.63 8.90 -15.65
CA TYR A 117 20.51 9.91 -16.28
C TYR A 117 21.21 10.85 -15.30
N GLY A 118 20.68 11.00 -14.08
CA GLY A 118 21.16 12.03 -13.14
C GLY A 118 20.91 13.47 -13.59
N ALA A 119 19.98 13.68 -14.52
CA ALA A 119 19.62 14.99 -15.08
C ALA A 119 18.10 15.07 -15.37
N PRO A 120 17.51 16.27 -15.42
CA PRO A 120 16.08 16.46 -15.69
C PRO A 120 15.61 15.85 -17.01
N THR A 121 14.35 15.41 -17.06
CA THR A 121 13.75 14.81 -18.27
C THR A 121 12.38 15.38 -18.60
N PRO A 122 11.90 15.29 -19.85
CA PRO A 122 10.54 15.70 -20.17
C PRO A 122 9.45 14.88 -19.45
N ARG A 123 9.73 13.61 -19.11
CA ARG A 123 8.75 12.72 -18.48
C ARG A 123 8.50 13.05 -17.01
N GLU A 124 9.52 13.46 -16.25
CA GLU A 124 9.31 13.95 -14.88
C GLU A 124 8.45 15.23 -14.86
N MET A 125 8.64 16.13 -15.84
CA MET A 125 7.84 17.35 -15.98
C MET A 125 6.37 17.01 -16.26
N LYS A 126 6.13 16.13 -17.25
CA LYS A 126 4.78 15.68 -17.59
C LYS A 126 4.07 14.98 -16.43
N LEU A 127 4.76 14.11 -15.69
CA LEU A 127 4.12 13.44 -14.55
C LEU A 127 3.74 14.43 -13.44
N ALA A 128 4.61 15.42 -13.17
CA ALA A 128 4.30 16.49 -12.23
C ALA A 128 3.11 17.35 -12.69
N GLU A 129 3.04 17.67 -13.99
CA GLU A 129 1.91 18.40 -14.60
C GLU A 129 0.60 17.60 -14.52
N GLU A 130 0.63 16.29 -14.77
CA GLU A 130 -0.53 15.40 -14.63
C GLU A 130 -1.05 15.34 -13.20
N ILE A 131 -0.16 15.19 -12.21
CA ILE A 131 -0.56 15.21 -10.79
C ILE A 131 -1.24 16.54 -10.44
N ARG A 132 -0.64 17.67 -10.85
CA ARG A 132 -1.20 19.01 -10.62
C ARG A 132 -2.55 19.22 -11.31
N ALA A 133 -2.71 18.73 -12.54
CA ALA A 133 -3.94 18.87 -13.29
C ALA A 133 -5.10 18.11 -12.64
N ARG A 134 -4.81 16.93 -12.07
CA ARG A 134 -5.81 16.06 -11.42
C ARG A 134 -6.08 16.43 -9.97
N VAL A 135 -5.10 17.02 -9.28
CA VAL A 135 -5.18 17.39 -7.85
C VAL A 135 -4.85 18.87 -7.68
N PRO A 136 -5.84 19.77 -7.77
CA PRO A 136 -5.60 21.23 -7.82
C PRO A 136 -4.93 21.84 -6.57
N SER A 137 -4.98 21.16 -5.41
CA SER A 137 -4.24 21.56 -4.20
C SER A 137 -2.71 21.52 -4.41
N CYS A 138 -2.26 20.74 -5.39
CA CYS A 138 -0.86 20.53 -5.72
C CYS A 138 -0.39 21.52 -6.80
N GLU A 139 -0.19 22.78 -6.40
CA GLU A 139 0.33 23.84 -7.29
C GLU A 139 1.78 23.57 -7.74
N ARG A 140 2.55 22.87 -6.91
CA ARG A 140 3.90 22.35 -7.19
C ARG A 140 4.01 20.90 -6.74
N VAL A 141 4.83 20.11 -7.43
CA VAL A 141 5.04 18.68 -7.14
C VAL A 141 6.55 18.38 -7.12
N ARG A 142 6.96 17.48 -6.22
CA ARG A 142 8.32 16.92 -6.15
C ARG A 142 8.24 15.39 -6.18
N LEU A 143 8.91 14.77 -7.15
CA LEU A 143 9.02 13.31 -7.26
C LEU A 143 10.16 12.75 -6.40
N MET A 144 10.00 11.50 -5.98
CA MET A 144 10.94 10.73 -5.14
C MET A 144 10.70 9.22 -5.32
N ASN A 145 11.25 8.37 -4.44
CA ASN A 145 11.37 6.92 -4.70
C ASN A 145 10.37 6.07 -3.90
N SER A 146 9.73 6.61 -2.87
CA SER A 146 8.76 5.87 -2.05
C SER A 146 7.78 6.78 -1.31
N GLY A 147 6.70 6.18 -0.81
CA GLY A 147 5.78 6.84 0.13
C GLY A 147 6.46 7.25 1.44
N THR A 148 7.39 6.43 1.96
CA THR A 148 8.18 6.79 3.16
C THR A 148 9.01 8.05 2.94
N GLU A 149 9.66 8.20 1.77
CA GLU A 149 10.37 9.44 1.44
C GLU A 149 9.40 10.62 1.36
N ALA A 150 8.18 10.39 0.88
CA ALA A 150 7.16 11.43 0.72
C ALA A 150 6.71 11.97 2.06
N THR A 151 6.29 11.10 2.97
CA THR A 151 5.87 11.49 4.32
C THR A 151 7.03 12.08 5.13
N SER A 152 8.23 11.51 5.03
CA SER A 152 9.45 12.05 5.67
C SER A 152 9.79 13.47 5.20
N THR A 153 9.62 13.73 3.90
CA THR A 153 9.86 15.05 3.32
C THR A 153 8.74 16.02 3.68
N ALA A 154 7.48 15.57 3.68
CA ALA A 154 6.32 16.37 4.05
C ALA A 154 6.42 16.87 5.50
N ILE A 155 6.81 16.01 6.45
CA ILE A 155 6.98 16.43 7.85
C ILE A 155 8.13 17.42 8.01
N ARG A 156 9.25 17.21 7.29
CA ARG A 156 10.39 18.12 7.33
C ARG A 156 10.01 19.49 6.74
N LEU A 157 9.23 19.47 5.67
CA LEU A 157 8.72 20.67 5.03
C LEU A 157 7.77 21.43 5.95
N ALA A 158 6.82 20.75 6.60
CA ALA A 158 5.91 21.37 7.53
C ALA A 158 6.62 22.01 8.74
N ARG A 159 7.58 21.30 9.35
CA ARG A 159 8.42 21.86 10.42
C ARG A 159 9.22 23.07 9.95
N GLY A 160 9.84 22.99 8.77
CA GLY A 160 10.63 24.08 8.20
C GLY A 160 9.80 25.33 7.84
N VAL A 161 8.56 25.14 7.39
CA VAL A 161 7.63 26.23 7.04
C VAL A 161 7.07 26.90 8.28
N THR A 162 6.68 26.11 9.28
CA THR A 162 6.00 26.62 10.49
C THR A 162 6.97 27.06 11.59
N GLY A 163 8.21 26.57 11.57
CA GLY A 163 9.19 26.76 12.66
C GLY A 163 8.83 26.01 13.94
N ARG A 164 7.98 24.98 13.84
CA ARG A 164 7.41 24.23 14.96
C ARG A 164 7.86 22.77 14.90
N ASP A 165 7.85 22.09 16.04
CA ASP A 165 8.36 20.72 16.16
C ASP A 165 7.28 19.65 16.20
N ARG A 166 6.10 19.93 16.78
CA ARG A 166 5.10 18.89 17.06
C ARG A 166 4.38 18.41 15.81
N LEU A 167 4.16 17.12 15.77
CA LEU A 167 3.36 16.44 14.76
C LEU A 167 2.20 15.75 15.45
N LEU A 168 1.06 15.67 14.76
CA LEU A 168 -0.06 14.81 15.13
C LEU A 168 -0.28 13.76 14.04
N THR A 169 -0.46 12.51 14.43
CA THR A 169 -0.95 11.43 13.58
C THR A 169 -2.02 10.61 14.31
N PHE A 170 -2.52 9.55 13.68
CA PHE A 170 -3.65 8.78 14.20
C PHE A 170 -3.30 7.32 14.40
N ALA A 171 -3.83 6.72 15.47
CA ALA A 171 -3.68 5.30 15.73
C ALA A 171 -4.23 4.49 14.55
N GLY A 172 -3.48 3.46 14.13
CA GLY A 172 -3.82 2.62 12.99
C GLY A 172 -3.40 3.16 11.62
N ASN A 173 -3.02 4.45 11.50
CA ASN A 173 -2.44 4.95 10.26
C ASN A 173 -0.97 4.51 10.13
N PHE A 174 -0.53 4.28 8.90
CA PHE A 174 0.87 3.98 8.59
C PHE A 174 1.41 4.90 7.50
N HIS A 175 2.40 5.70 7.87
CA HIS A 175 3.02 6.73 7.03
C HIS A 175 4.44 6.38 6.59
N GLY A 176 4.79 5.09 6.55
CA GLY A 176 6.14 4.63 6.22
C GLY A 176 7.11 4.60 7.41
N ALA A 177 8.27 3.99 7.19
CA ALA A 177 9.27 3.74 8.23
C ALA A 177 10.19 4.95 8.46
N THR A 178 9.63 6.06 8.93
CA THR A 178 10.38 7.26 9.36
C THR A 178 10.39 7.32 10.89
N ASP A 179 11.55 7.51 11.52
CA ASP A 179 11.70 7.52 12.99
C ASP A 179 10.64 8.36 13.71
N ALA A 180 10.36 9.58 13.23
CA ALA A 180 9.38 10.49 13.82
C ALA A 180 7.93 9.95 13.79
N LEU A 181 7.62 8.97 12.95
CA LEU A 181 6.29 8.40 12.77
C LEU A 181 6.21 6.96 13.30
N LEU A 182 7.33 6.36 13.72
CA LEU A 182 7.41 5.05 14.37
C LEU A 182 7.12 5.19 15.87
N VAL A 183 5.96 5.73 16.20
CA VAL A 183 5.47 6.01 17.55
C VAL A 183 4.32 5.07 17.91
N VAL A 184 4.23 4.66 19.18
CA VAL A 184 3.09 3.88 19.69
C VAL A 184 1.89 4.80 19.91
N GLY A 185 0.75 4.45 19.32
CA GLY A 185 -0.55 4.98 19.72
C GLY A 185 -1.21 4.10 20.78
N GLY A 186 -1.71 4.71 21.86
CA GLY A 186 -2.58 4.06 22.84
C GLY A 186 -4.06 4.36 22.61
N SER A 187 -4.95 3.64 23.31
CA SER A 187 -6.40 3.87 23.26
C SER A 187 -6.82 5.09 24.12
N GLY A 188 -7.73 5.91 23.57
CA GLY A 188 -8.58 6.85 24.32
C GLY A 188 -8.13 8.31 24.47
N LEU A 189 -6.83 8.65 24.41
CA LEU A 189 -6.35 10.04 24.49
C LEU A 189 -5.10 10.23 23.62
N ALA A 190 -4.85 11.47 23.18
CA ALA A 190 -3.62 11.80 22.47
C ALA A 190 -2.38 11.50 23.34
N THR A 191 -1.59 10.49 22.97
CA THR A 191 -0.38 10.11 23.72
C THR A 191 0.88 10.63 23.04
N LEU A 192 1.85 11.10 23.83
CA LEU A 192 3.13 11.60 23.36
C LEU A 192 4.21 10.49 23.31
N GLY A 193 4.84 10.34 22.15
CA GLY A 193 6.28 10.05 22.01
C GLY A 193 6.87 8.79 22.64
N LEU A 194 6.14 7.68 22.67
CA LEU A 194 6.74 6.37 23.00
C LEU A 194 7.24 5.68 21.72
N PRO A 195 8.53 5.28 21.63
CA PRO A 195 9.04 4.58 20.46
C PRO A 195 8.28 3.28 20.18
N GLY A 196 7.82 3.09 18.94
CA GLY A 196 7.10 1.89 18.50
C GLY A 196 7.98 0.72 18.11
N THR A 197 9.30 0.94 18.01
CA THR A 197 10.27 -0.12 17.69
C THR A 197 11.63 0.20 18.29
N ALA A 198 12.44 -0.84 18.48
CA ALA A 198 13.84 -0.67 18.84
C ALA A 198 14.61 0.10 17.75
N GLY A 199 15.66 0.83 18.15
CA GLY A 199 16.50 1.63 17.26
C GLY A 199 16.03 3.07 17.04
N VAL A 200 14.77 3.39 17.37
CA VAL A 200 14.25 4.77 17.35
C VAL A 200 14.56 5.44 18.69
N PRO A 201 15.36 6.53 18.72
CA PRO A 201 15.60 7.28 19.94
C PRO A 201 14.32 7.94 20.45
N SER A 202 14.14 8.02 21.78
CA SER A 202 12.98 8.73 22.37
C SER A 202 12.85 10.17 21.87
N GLY A 203 13.96 10.87 21.68
CA GLY A 203 13.98 12.24 21.14
C GLY A 203 13.45 12.35 19.70
N ALA A 204 13.48 11.27 18.90
CA ALA A 204 12.96 11.30 17.53
C ALA A 204 11.43 11.31 17.47
N VAL A 205 10.78 10.72 18.48
CA VAL A 205 9.32 10.61 18.60
C VAL A 205 8.72 11.54 19.65
N ALA A 206 9.54 12.20 20.49
CA ALA A 206 9.09 13.02 21.61
C ALA A 206 8.06 14.09 21.20
N GLU A 207 8.20 14.63 19.99
CA GLU A 207 7.32 15.65 19.42
C GLU A 207 6.26 15.06 18.48
N THR A 208 5.94 13.77 18.58
CA THR A 208 4.87 13.13 17.81
C THR A 208 3.75 12.67 18.74
N MET A 209 2.57 13.22 18.50
CA MET A 209 1.32 12.88 19.17
C MET A 209 0.53 11.87 18.33
N VAL A 210 -0.13 10.92 18.98
CA VAL A 210 -1.03 9.97 18.32
C VAL A 210 -2.43 10.09 18.92
N ALA A 211 -3.42 10.48 18.11
CA ALA A 211 -4.83 10.55 18.50
C ALA A 211 -5.63 9.36 17.93
N PRO A 212 -6.83 9.06 18.45
CA PRO A 212 -7.73 8.11 17.82
C PRO A 212 -8.19 8.62 16.44
N TYR A 213 -8.16 7.76 15.43
CA TYR A 213 -8.74 8.08 14.12
C TYR A 213 -10.24 8.37 14.27
N ASN A 214 -10.78 9.26 13.43
CA ASN A 214 -12.17 9.74 13.49
C ASN A 214 -12.53 10.59 14.72
N GLU A 215 -11.55 11.04 15.49
CA GLU A 215 -11.70 12.06 16.52
C GLU A 215 -10.89 13.30 16.14
N VAL A 216 -11.51 14.48 16.19
CA VAL A 216 -10.84 15.76 15.93
C VAL A 216 -10.26 16.27 17.25
N PRO A 217 -8.93 16.22 17.46
CA PRO A 217 -8.34 16.72 18.69
C PRO A 217 -8.23 18.24 18.67
N GLU A 218 -8.25 18.85 19.85
CA GLU A 218 -7.92 20.26 20.01
C GLU A 218 -6.41 20.44 19.80
N LEU A 219 -6.04 21.26 18.81
CA LEU A 219 -4.63 21.51 18.49
C LEU A 219 -4.06 22.69 19.31
N ASP A 220 -2.78 22.61 19.63
CA ASP A 220 -2.01 23.73 20.19
C ASP A 220 -1.17 24.45 19.11
N GLU A 221 -0.69 25.65 19.43
CA GLU A 221 0.11 26.47 18.50
C GLU A 221 1.51 25.93 18.22
N ASN A 222 1.97 24.88 18.91
CA ASN A 222 3.26 24.24 18.68
C ASN A 222 3.19 23.10 17.66
N ILE A 223 1.99 22.76 17.16
CA ILE A 223 1.82 21.75 16.12
C ILE A 223 2.22 22.33 14.76
N ALA A 224 3.20 21.69 14.13
CA ALA A 224 3.65 21.96 12.77
C ALA A 224 2.69 21.37 11.74
N ALA A 225 2.25 20.13 11.96
CA ALA A 225 1.36 19.45 11.02
C ALA A 225 0.53 18.33 11.65
N VAL A 226 -0.59 18.07 11.00
CA VAL A 226 -1.45 16.89 11.20
C VAL A 226 -1.32 15.99 9.97
N LEU A 227 -0.84 14.75 10.15
CA LEU A 227 -0.74 13.74 9.10
C LEU A 227 -1.87 12.71 9.25
N VAL A 228 -2.63 12.49 8.18
CA VAL A 228 -3.77 11.58 8.19
C VAL A 228 -3.89 10.81 6.87
N GLU A 229 -4.20 9.52 6.94
CA GLU A 229 -4.78 8.80 5.81
C GLU A 229 -6.25 9.22 5.69
N PRO A 230 -6.66 9.94 4.62
CA PRO A 230 -8.03 10.45 4.52
C PRO A 230 -9.08 9.33 4.41
N ILE A 231 -8.66 8.14 3.97
CA ILE A 231 -9.34 6.86 4.22
C ILE A 231 -8.27 5.94 4.77
N ALA A 232 -8.42 5.47 6.00
CA ALA A 232 -7.44 4.58 6.59
C ALA A 232 -7.49 3.20 5.91
N ALA A 233 -6.32 2.71 5.49
CA ALA A 233 -6.18 1.48 4.72
C ALA A 233 -5.14 0.50 5.30
N ASN A 234 -4.48 0.87 6.41
CA ASN A 234 -3.51 0.06 7.15
C ASN A 234 -4.02 -0.44 8.52
N MET A 235 -5.31 -0.23 8.80
CA MET A 235 -6.02 -0.77 9.98
C MET A 235 -7.29 -1.51 9.57
N GLY A 236 -7.21 -2.22 8.46
CA GLY A 236 -8.35 -2.54 7.62
C GLY A 236 -8.77 -1.32 6.81
N VAL A 237 -10.00 -1.33 6.30
CA VAL A 237 -10.57 -0.19 5.57
C VAL A 237 -11.58 0.52 6.46
N VAL A 238 -11.24 1.72 6.91
CA VAL A 238 -12.08 2.56 7.78
C VAL A 238 -12.33 3.91 7.10
N ALA A 239 -13.60 4.23 6.88
CA ALA A 239 -14.00 5.52 6.31
C ALA A 239 -13.84 6.65 7.34
N PRO A 240 -13.54 7.89 6.89
CA PRO A 240 -13.68 9.05 7.76
C PRO A 240 -15.16 9.25 8.13
N VAL A 241 -15.45 9.51 9.40
CA VAL A 241 -16.81 9.93 9.81
C VAL A 241 -17.08 11.35 9.33
N VAL A 242 -18.36 11.67 9.13
CA VAL A 242 -18.80 13.01 8.71
C VAL A 242 -18.24 14.06 9.68
N GLY A 243 -17.60 15.10 9.14
CA GLY A 243 -17.02 16.19 9.91
C GLY A 243 -15.61 15.94 10.44
N PHE A 244 -15.05 14.72 10.30
CA PHE A 244 -13.70 14.44 10.77
C PHE A 244 -12.65 15.21 9.96
N LEU A 245 -12.61 15.03 8.64
CA LEU A 245 -11.61 15.67 7.79
C LEU A 245 -11.80 17.20 7.73
N GLU A 246 -13.05 17.66 7.71
CA GLU A 246 -13.41 19.08 7.77
C GLU A 246 -12.99 19.70 9.11
N GLY A 247 -13.19 18.96 10.21
CA GLY A 247 -12.75 19.38 11.54
C GLY A 247 -11.23 19.46 11.67
N LEU A 248 -10.49 18.49 11.11
CA LEU A 248 -9.02 18.55 11.06
C LEU A 248 -8.54 19.77 10.26
N ARG A 249 -9.17 20.05 9.12
CA ARG A 249 -8.87 21.26 8.33
C ARG A 249 -9.10 22.53 9.14
N ALA A 250 -10.25 22.65 9.79
CA ALA A 250 -10.61 23.81 10.59
C ALA A 250 -9.65 24.01 11.78
N GLU A 251 -9.28 22.93 12.48
CA GLU A 251 -8.32 23.00 13.58
C GLU A 251 -6.92 23.38 13.11
N CYS A 252 -6.43 22.82 12.00
CA CYS A 252 -5.16 23.22 11.39
C CYS A 252 -5.15 24.71 11.05
N ASP A 253 -6.23 25.22 10.45
CA ASP A 253 -6.37 26.65 10.11
C ASP A 253 -6.39 27.53 11.36
N ARG A 254 -7.06 27.08 12.42
CA ARG A 254 -7.17 27.82 13.69
C ARG A 254 -5.82 28.07 14.34
N VAL A 255 -4.93 27.07 14.36
CA VAL A 255 -3.62 27.18 15.02
C VAL A 255 -2.46 27.45 14.06
N GLY A 256 -2.72 27.46 12.74
CA GLY A 256 -1.70 27.61 11.71
C GLY A 256 -0.80 26.38 11.49
N ALA A 257 -1.29 25.18 11.83
CA ALA A 257 -0.64 23.92 11.48
C ALA A 257 -0.94 23.56 10.01
N LEU A 258 -0.07 22.78 9.38
CA LEU A 258 -0.33 22.26 8.03
C LEU A 258 -1.13 20.95 8.09
N LEU A 259 -2.18 20.83 7.30
CA LEU A 259 -2.85 19.55 7.09
C LEU A 259 -2.13 18.77 5.99
N ILE A 260 -1.73 17.54 6.29
CA ILE A 260 -1.07 16.64 5.35
C ILE A 260 -1.95 15.42 5.13
N PHE A 261 -2.40 15.24 3.89
CA PHE A 261 -3.04 13.99 3.49
C PHE A 261 -2.00 13.00 2.98
N ASP A 262 -1.92 11.85 3.65
CA ASP A 262 -1.23 10.70 3.11
C ASP A 262 -2.15 9.96 2.13
N GLU A 263 -2.03 10.32 0.86
CA GLU A 263 -2.74 9.70 -0.24
C GLU A 263 -1.84 8.68 -0.98
N VAL A 264 -0.87 8.06 -0.30
CA VAL A 264 -0.05 7.01 -0.91
C VAL A 264 -0.92 5.82 -1.35
N ILE A 265 -1.99 5.49 -0.62
CA ILE A 265 -2.98 4.48 -1.04
C ILE A 265 -4.15 5.11 -1.79
N THR A 266 -4.75 6.18 -1.27
CA THR A 266 -6.00 6.71 -1.83
C THR A 266 -5.80 7.50 -3.12
N GLY A 267 -4.63 8.11 -3.31
CA GLY A 267 -4.31 8.95 -4.45
C GLY A 267 -4.41 8.17 -5.76
N PHE A 268 -5.24 8.68 -6.68
CA PHE A 268 -5.55 8.04 -7.96
C PHE A 268 -6.15 6.63 -7.87
N ARG A 269 -6.47 6.13 -6.67
CA ARG A 269 -7.14 4.85 -6.41
C ARG A 269 -8.62 5.05 -6.16
N VAL A 270 -8.97 6.07 -5.39
CA VAL A 270 -10.36 6.36 -5.00
C VAL A 270 -11.04 7.40 -5.89
N GLY A 271 -10.34 7.87 -6.92
CA GLY A 271 -10.87 8.80 -7.92
C GLY A 271 -9.74 9.59 -8.57
N ILE A 272 -10.07 10.35 -9.62
CA ILE A 272 -9.11 11.17 -10.38
C ILE A 272 -8.35 12.12 -9.44
N GLY A 273 -9.06 12.80 -8.54
CA GLY A 273 -8.49 13.75 -7.58
C GLY A 273 -8.22 13.17 -6.19
N GLY A 274 -8.20 11.84 -6.03
CA GLY A 274 -7.99 11.19 -4.74
C GLY A 274 -9.12 11.41 -3.73
N ALA A 275 -8.84 11.16 -2.46
CA ALA A 275 -9.77 11.31 -1.35
C ALA A 275 -10.08 12.77 -1.05
N GLN A 276 -9.13 13.69 -1.25
CA GLN A 276 -9.40 15.12 -1.08
C GLN A 276 -10.54 15.63 -1.98
N ALA A 277 -10.59 15.19 -3.25
CA ALA A 277 -11.71 15.52 -4.14
C ALA A 277 -13.01 14.79 -3.74
N LYS A 278 -12.91 13.58 -3.20
CA LYS A 278 -14.07 12.80 -2.74
C LYS A 278 -14.77 13.43 -1.54
N TYR A 279 -13.99 13.95 -0.59
CA TYR A 279 -14.51 14.53 0.66
C TYR A 279 -14.54 16.07 0.66
N ASP A 280 -14.11 16.70 -0.43
CA ASP A 280 -14.07 18.16 -0.57
C ASP A 280 -13.27 18.86 0.55
N VAL A 281 -12.14 18.26 0.94
CA VAL A 281 -11.22 18.80 1.95
C VAL A 281 -9.85 18.99 1.33
N VAL A 282 -9.37 20.24 1.34
CA VAL A 282 -8.09 20.63 0.72
C VAL A 282 -6.95 20.61 1.75
N PRO A 283 -5.99 19.67 1.64
CA PRO A 283 -4.80 19.68 2.49
C PRO A 283 -3.77 20.74 2.03
N ASP A 284 -2.83 21.07 2.90
CA ASP A 284 -1.68 21.92 2.56
C ASP A 284 -0.62 21.15 1.75
N ILE A 285 -0.45 19.87 2.08
CA ILE A 285 0.48 18.94 1.44
C ILE A 285 -0.24 17.60 1.21
N THR A 286 -0.06 17.02 0.04
CA THR A 286 -0.49 15.64 -0.27
C THR A 286 0.73 14.77 -0.56
N CYS A 287 0.80 13.60 0.07
CA CYS A 287 1.79 12.56 -0.23
C CYS A 287 1.19 11.54 -1.20
N PHE A 288 1.96 11.11 -2.20
CA PHE A 288 1.57 10.11 -3.19
C PHE A 288 2.60 8.99 -3.29
N GLY A 289 2.15 7.84 -3.80
CA GLY A 289 2.99 6.70 -4.16
C GLY A 289 2.16 5.69 -4.94
N LYS A 290 2.58 4.41 -4.94
CA LYS A 290 1.81 3.28 -5.48
C LYS A 290 1.34 3.53 -6.92
N VAL A 291 0.08 3.92 -7.11
CA VAL A 291 -0.56 4.11 -8.44
C VAL A 291 0.25 5.05 -9.36
N ILE A 292 0.85 6.11 -8.82
CA ILE A 292 1.64 7.06 -9.62
C ILE A 292 2.91 6.46 -10.23
N GLY A 293 3.29 5.24 -9.83
CA GLY A 293 4.43 4.51 -10.40
C GLY A 293 4.05 3.42 -11.38
N GLY A 294 2.77 3.11 -11.56
CA GLY A 294 2.34 1.98 -12.40
C GLY A 294 3.02 0.66 -12.01
N GLY A 295 3.29 0.46 -10.72
CA GLY A 295 4.01 -0.71 -10.19
C GLY A 295 5.51 -0.51 -9.94
N LEU A 296 6.10 0.63 -10.33
CA LEU A 296 7.52 0.95 -10.08
C LEU A 296 7.71 1.78 -8.80
N PRO A 297 8.89 1.71 -8.15
CA PRO A 297 9.20 2.56 -7.00
C PRO A 297 9.17 4.04 -7.36
N ILE A 298 8.20 4.75 -6.78
CA ILE A 298 8.10 6.20 -6.85
C ILE A 298 7.27 6.69 -5.66
N GLY A 299 7.55 7.91 -5.23
CA GLY A 299 6.69 8.70 -4.36
C GLY A 299 6.62 10.13 -4.87
N ALA A 300 5.72 10.93 -4.33
CA ALA A 300 5.71 12.36 -4.56
C ALA A 300 5.12 13.11 -3.38
N ILE A 301 5.46 14.39 -3.25
CA ILE A 301 4.67 15.34 -2.49
C ILE A 301 4.22 16.46 -3.41
N GLY A 302 3.01 16.95 -3.19
CA GLY A 302 2.52 18.15 -3.83
C GLY A 302 1.78 19.03 -2.84
N GLY A 303 1.66 20.31 -3.13
CA GLY A 303 0.96 21.25 -2.27
C GLY A 303 1.03 22.68 -2.77
N ARG A 304 0.64 23.61 -1.89
CA ARG A 304 0.66 25.05 -2.15
C ARG A 304 2.06 25.51 -2.58
N ALA A 305 2.16 26.39 -3.57
CA ALA A 305 3.45 26.87 -4.07
C ALA A 305 4.30 27.48 -2.96
N ALA A 306 3.70 28.31 -2.09
CA ALA A 306 4.39 28.95 -0.97
C ALA A 306 4.99 27.96 0.05
N VAL A 307 4.40 26.77 0.19
CA VAL A 307 4.93 25.68 1.05
C VAL A 307 6.03 24.94 0.31
N MET A 308 5.73 24.51 -0.92
CA MET A 308 6.62 23.69 -1.74
C MET A 308 7.92 24.41 -2.14
N GLU A 309 7.88 25.74 -2.31
CA GLU A 309 9.06 26.56 -2.63
C GLU A 309 10.01 26.72 -1.44
N GLN A 310 9.66 26.24 -0.23
CA GLN A 310 10.61 26.09 0.87
C GLN A 310 11.58 24.92 0.69
N LEU A 311 11.34 24.02 -0.26
CA LEU A 311 12.27 22.94 -0.59
C LEU A 311 13.49 23.47 -1.35
N SER A 312 14.65 22.87 -1.10
CA SER A 312 15.83 23.06 -1.95
C SER A 312 15.51 22.70 -3.41
N PRO A 313 16.05 23.46 -4.39
CA PRO A 313 17.06 24.51 -4.25
C PRO A 313 16.51 25.93 -3.99
N LEU A 314 15.18 26.13 -3.88
CA LEU A 314 14.59 27.46 -3.72
C LEU A 314 14.59 27.92 -2.26
N GLY A 315 14.22 27.04 -1.34
CA GLY A 315 14.18 27.32 0.09
C GLY A 315 15.21 26.52 0.90
N SER A 316 15.07 26.60 2.22
CA SER A 316 16.02 26.07 3.20
C SER A 316 15.80 24.59 3.56
N VAL A 317 14.65 24.01 3.22
CA VAL A 317 14.32 22.62 3.56
C VAL A 317 14.98 21.67 2.56
N PHE A 318 15.97 20.91 3.03
CA PHE A 318 16.70 20.00 2.16
C PHE A 318 15.86 18.79 1.71
N HIS A 319 15.90 18.53 0.41
CA HIS A 319 15.51 17.27 -0.21
C HIS A 319 16.41 16.98 -1.41
N SER A 320 16.85 15.74 -1.54
CA SER A 320 17.55 15.21 -2.71
C SER A 320 17.27 13.71 -2.84
N GLY A 321 17.36 13.17 -4.05
CA GLY A 321 17.29 11.75 -4.30
C GLY A 321 17.87 11.40 -5.67
N THR A 322 18.86 10.50 -5.70
CA THR A 322 19.63 10.15 -6.91
C THR A 322 18.76 9.57 -8.03
N LEU A 323 17.71 8.84 -7.67
CA LEU A 323 16.81 8.15 -8.61
C LEU A 323 15.41 8.79 -8.68
N SER A 324 15.22 9.92 -7.99
CA SER A 324 13.97 10.66 -8.02
C SER A 324 13.67 11.13 -9.45
N GLY A 325 12.45 10.89 -9.93
CA GLY A 325 12.07 11.23 -11.30
C GLY A 325 12.67 10.32 -12.39
N ASN A 326 13.13 9.11 -12.04
CA ASN A 326 13.76 8.22 -13.01
C ASN A 326 12.86 7.92 -14.24
N PRO A 327 13.46 7.70 -15.44
CA PRO A 327 12.72 7.50 -16.68
C PRO A 327 11.72 6.33 -16.65
N LEU A 328 12.06 5.22 -16.01
CA LEU A 328 11.22 4.03 -15.99
C LEU A 328 9.93 4.27 -15.19
N ALA A 329 10.05 4.77 -13.95
CA ALA A 329 8.92 5.03 -13.09
C ALA A 329 8.01 6.13 -13.65
N THR A 330 8.59 7.18 -14.24
CA THR A 330 7.80 8.26 -14.86
C THR A 330 7.05 7.80 -16.11
N ALA A 331 7.62 6.91 -16.92
CA ALA A 331 6.91 6.32 -18.06
C ALA A 331 5.77 5.40 -17.63
N ALA A 332 6.02 4.49 -16.66
CA ALA A 332 4.98 3.60 -16.13
C ALA A 332 3.85 4.38 -15.45
N GLY A 333 4.19 5.41 -14.67
CA GLY A 333 3.25 6.29 -14.00
C GLY A 333 2.34 7.03 -14.98
N LEU A 334 2.91 7.68 -16.00
CA LEU A 334 2.13 8.36 -17.05
C LEU A 334 1.20 7.38 -17.78
N ALA A 335 1.70 6.22 -18.21
CA ALA A 335 0.88 5.21 -18.87
C ALA A 335 -0.25 4.71 -17.97
N ALA A 336 -0.01 4.54 -16.67
CA ALA A 336 -1.04 4.16 -15.71
C ALA A 336 -2.11 5.25 -15.57
N LEU A 337 -1.69 6.49 -15.34
CA LEU A 337 -2.59 7.64 -15.15
C LEU A 337 -3.45 7.89 -16.41
N ASP A 338 -2.90 7.76 -17.61
CA ASP A 338 -3.62 7.95 -18.88
C ASP A 338 -4.83 7.01 -19.03
N HIS A 339 -4.78 5.81 -18.43
CA HIS A 339 -5.87 4.84 -18.47
C HIS A 339 -6.89 5.03 -17.34
N LEU A 340 -6.59 5.84 -16.33
CA LEU A 340 -7.48 6.07 -15.19
C LEU A 340 -8.47 7.20 -15.48
N THR A 341 -9.47 6.89 -16.28
CA THR A 341 -10.57 7.80 -16.66
C THR A 341 -11.76 7.71 -15.69
N GLY A 342 -12.72 8.62 -15.81
CA GLY A 342 -13.94 8.60 -14.99
C GLY A 342 -14.72 7.27 -15.08
N ASP A 343 -14.86 6.72 -16.28
CA ASP A 343 -15.53 5.43 -16.51
C ASP A 343 -14.80 4.27 -15.84
N VAL A 344 -13.46 4.29 -15.87
CA VAL A 344 -12.63 3.29 -15.18
C VAL A 344 -12.84 3.36 -13.66
N TYR A 345 -12.95 4.56 -13.07
CA TYR A 345 -13.28 4.66 -11.64
C TYR A 345 -14.70 4.16 -11.32
N ILE A 346 -15.68 4.40 -12.19
CA ILE A 346 -17.04 3.85 -12.03
C ILE A 346 -16.99 2.32 -12.02
N GLU A 347 -16.25 1.73 -12.96
CA GLU A 347 -16.06 0.29 -13.06
C GLU A 347 -15.35 -0.29 -11.82
N LEU A 348 -14.25 0.33 -11.38
CA LEU A 348 -13.53 -0.10 -10.17
C LEU A 348 -14.42 -0.04 -8.91
N MET A 349 -15.26 0.99 -8.78
CA MET A 349 -16.22 1.08 -7.68
C MET A 349 -17.30 -0.01 -7.75
N ALA A 350 -17.78 -0.32 -8.96
CA ALA A 350 -18.74 -1.41 -9.16
C ALA A 350 -18.11 -2.76 -8.79
N ARG A 351 -16.88 -3.04 -9.24
CA ARG A 351 -16.14 -4.27 -8.92
C ARG A 351 -15.84 -4.42 -7.43
N ALA A 352 -15.49 -3.34 -6.73
CA ALA A 352 -15.26 -3.38 -5.28
C ALA A 352 -16.53 -3.79 -4.51
N ARG A 353 -17.68 -3.18 -4.87
CA ARG A 353 -18.99 -3.55 -4.28
C ARG A 353 -19.41 -4.96 -4.67
N HIS A 354 -19.16 -5.38 -5.90
CA HIS A 354 -19.49 -6.71 -6.38
C HIS A 354 -18.69 -7.78 -5.64
N LEU A 355 -17.35 -7.63 -5.55
CA LEU A 355 -16.49 -8.54 -4.81
C LEU A 355 -16.90 -8.64 -3.33
N SER A 356 -17.13 -7.50 -2.66
CA SER A 356 -17.58 -7.48 -1.27
C SER A 356 -18.89 -8.26 -1.07
N ALA A 357 -19.87 -8.08 -1.95
CA ALA A 357 -21.12 -8.82 -1.90
C ALA A 357 -20.90 -10.33 -2.09
N LEU A 358 -20.10 -10.71 -3.07
CA LEU A 358 -19.78 -12.11 -3.36
C LEU A 358 -19.05 -12.79 -2.19
N LEU A 359 -18.05 -12.14 -1.60
CA LEU A 359 -17.30 -12.67 -0.45
C LEU A 359 -18.21 -12.81 0.78
N ARG A 360 -19.04 -11.80 1.05
CA ARG A 360 -20.02 -11.85 2.15
C ARG A 360 -20.97 -13.03 1.99
N ASP A 361 -21.56 -13.20 0.80
CA ASP A 361 -22.54 -14.25 0.55
C ASP A 361 -21.88 -15.64 0.58
N ALA A 362 -20.65 -15.77 0.09
CA ALA A 362 -19.85 -16.99 0.15
C ALA A 362 -19.52 -17.41 1.59
N CYS A 363 -19.04 -16.49 2.42
CA CYS A 363 -18.74 -16.71 3.84
C CYS A 363 -20.01 -17.04 4.64
N ALA A 364 -21.08 -16.25 4.46
CA ALA A 364 -22.35 -16.46 5.15
C ALA A 364 -22.95 -17.84 4.84
N SER A 365 -22.91 -18.26 3.57
CA SER A 365 -23.42 -19.58 3.14
C SER A 365 -22.62 -20.75 3.70
N ALA A 366 -21.34 -20.53 4.04
CA ALA A 366 -20.47 -21.52 4.66
C ALA A 366 -20.47 -21.46 6.21
N GLY A 367 -21.18 -20.51 6.81
CA GLY A 367 -21.20 -20.30 8.27
C GLY A 367 -19.93 -19.62 8.82
N PHE A 368 -19.13 -18.98 7.97
CA PHE A 368 -17.97 -18.20 8.39
C PHE A 368 -18.39 -16.76 8.67
N VAL A 369 -18.19 -16.29 9.91
CA VAL A 369 -18.62 -14.95 10.34
C VAL A 369 -17.57 -13.92 9.97
N ALA A 370 -17.83 -13.15 8.91
CA ALA A 370 -17.01 -12.02 8.49
C ALA A 370 -17.83 -10.96 7.74
N SER A 371 -17.35 -9.71 7.80
CA SER A 371 -17.85 -8.58 7.01
C SER A 371 -16.79 -8.13 6.00
N PHE A 372 -17.26 -7.44 4.95
CA PHE A 372 -16.41 -6.93 3.87
C PHE A 372 -16.73 -5.46 3.58
N PRO A 373 -16.39 -4.51 4.48
CA PRO A 373 -16.73 -3.11 4.32
C PRO A 373 -16.10 -2.54 3.04
N VAL A 374 -16.81 -1.65 2.35
CA VAL A 374 -16.31 -1.02 1.13
C VAL A 374 -16.27 0.49 1.30
N VAL A 375 -15.09 1.07 1.12
CA VAL A 375 -14.92 2.51 1.02
C VAL A 375 -14.41 2.83 -0.37
N ASN A 376 -15.35 3.27 -1.21
CA ASN A 376 -15.09 3.59 -2.61
C ASN A 376 -14.62 2.38 -3.41
N THR A 377 -13.31 2.23 -3.63
CA THR A 377 -12.71 1.12 -4.37
C THR A 377 -11.90 0.18 -3.47
N LEU A 378 -11.81 0.48 -2.17
CA LEU A 378 -11.10 -0.29 -1.17
C LEU A 378 -12.08 -1.24 -0.49
N VAL A 379 -11.71 -2.52 -0.37
CA VAL A 379 -12.51 -3.54 0.32
C VAL A 379 -11.74 -3.95 1.57
N GLY A 380 -12.38 -3.92 2.73
CA GLY A 380 -11.83 -4.45 3.98
C GLY A 380 -12.33 -5.86 4.24
N MET A 381 -11.78 -6.49 5.28
CA MET A 381 -12.31 -7.73 5.85
C MET A 381 -12.22 -7.62 7.37
N VAL A 382 -13.32 -7.96 8.05
CA VAL A 382 -13.35 -8.04 9.52
C VAL A 382 -13.94 -9.39 9.90
N CYS A 383 -13.27 -10.15 10.77
CA CYS A 383 -13.71 -11.49 11.19
C CYS A 383 -14.33 -11.44 12.59
N GLY A 384 -15.44 -12.15 12.80
CA GLY A 384 -16.11 -12.26 14.11
C GLY A 384 -17.42 -11.48 14.23
N GLU A 385 -18.08 -11.55 15.39
CA GLU A 385 -19.43 -11.01 15.60
C GLU A 385 -19.50 -9.48 15.67
N GLU A 386 -18.37 -8.80 15.91
CA GLU A 386 -18.25 -7.32 15.97
C GLU A 386 -17.87 -6.70 14.61
N ALA A 387 -18.12 -7.41 13.50
CA ALA A 387 -17.50 -7.13 12.20
C ALA A 387 -17.99 -5.88 11.44
N ASP A 388 -19.14 -5.29 11.74
CA ASP A 388 -19.81 -4.37 10.79
C ASP A 388 -19.46 -2.87 10.93
N ALA A 389 -18.58 -2.47 11.85
CA ALA A 389 -18.58 -1.07 12.26
C ALA A 389 -17.24 -0.46 12.70
N ALA A 390 -16.08 -0.95 12.23
CA ALA A 390 -14.82 -0.33 12.63
C ALA A 390 -14.80 1.17 12.27
N ARG A 391 -14.82 2.05 13.28
CA ARG A 391 -14.76 3.51 13.12
C ARG A 391 -13.38 4.04 13.47
N ASN A 392 -12.55 3.27 14.16
CA ASN A 392 -11.19 3.64 14.53
C ASN A 392 -10.33 2.38 14.72
N PHE A 393 -9.09 2.57 15.16
CA PHE A 393 -8.17 1.45 15.37
C PHE A 393 -8.57 0.53 16.53
N ASP A 394 -9.24 1.05 17.56
CA ASP A 394 -9.70 0.24 18.68
C ASP A 394 -10.77 -0.75 18.23
N ASP A 395 -11.72 -0.30 17.40
CA ASP A 395 -12.71 -1.18 16.80
C ASP A 395 -12.06 -2.19 15.82
N ALA A 396 -11.09 -1.76 15.02
CA ALA A 396 -10.40 -2.64 14.06
C ALA A 396 -9.72 -3.82 14.76
N LYS A 397 -9.13 -3.60 15.94
CA LYS A 397 -8.47 -4.65 16.75
C LYS A 397 -9.42 -5.72 17.30
N LEU A 398 -10.74 -5.51 17.20
CA LEU A 398 -11.74 -6.51 17.58
C LEU A 398 -11.86 -7.64 16.53
N THR A 399 -11.23 -7.48 15.36
CA THR A 399 -11.16 -8.54 14.35
C THR A 399 -10.53 -9.81 14.93
N ASN A 400 -11.16 -10.96 14.69
CA ASN A 400 -10.61 -12.25 15.09
C ASN A 400 -9.45 -12.64 14.14
N GLU A 401 -8.23 -12.30 14.55
CA GLU A 401 -7.01 -12.58 13.77
C GLU A 401 -6.79 -14.08 13.50
N ALA A 402 -7.19 -14.96 14.43
CA ALA A 402 -7.10 -16.41 14.23
C ALA A 402 -8.06 -16.88 13.13
N ALA A 403 -9.28 -16.34 13.10
CA ALA A 403 -10.24 -16.60 12.02
C ALA A 403 -9.76 -16.04 10.68
N TYR A 404 -9.18 -14.83 10.66
CA TYR A 404 -8.54 -14.29 9.46
C TYR A 404 -7.42 -15.21 8.96
N ALA A 405 -6.53 -15.67 9.84
CA ALA A 405 -5.42 -16.54 9.49
C ALA A 405 -5.90 -17.89 8.92
N ALA A 406 -6.94 -18.51 9.51
CA ALA A 406 -7.54 -19.73 8.99
C ALA A 406 -8.15 -19.52 7.59
N PHE A 407 -8.93 -18.45 7.41
CA PHE A 407 -9.51 -18.10 6.11
C PHE A 407 -8.44 -17.77 5.06
N PHE A 408 -7.39 -17.03 5.44
CA PHE A 408 -6.25 -16.73 4.58
C PHE A 408 -5.58 -18.01 4.05
N ARG A 409 -5.26 -18.97 4.94
CA ARG A 409 -4.62 -20.23 4.53
C ARG A 409 -5.53 -21.04 3.61
N ALA A 410 -6.83 -21.08 3.91
CA ALA A 410 -7.81 -21.77 3.09
C ALA A 410 -7.99 -21.10 1.71
N MET A 411 -8.06 -19.78 1.65
CA MET A 411 -8.11 -19.00 0.41
C MET A 411 -6.89 -19.25 -0.46
N LEU A 412 -5.70 -19.25 0.15
CA LEU A 412 -4.46 -19.54 -0.57
C LEU A 412 -4.47 -20.96 -1.16
N SER A 413 -4.96 -21.95 -0.40
CA SER A 413 -5.09 -23.33 -0.88
C SER A 413 -6.10 -23.49 -2.02
N GLU A 414 -7.10 -22.60 -2.10
CA GLU A 414 -8.10 -22.53 -3.15
C GLU A 414 -7.65 -21.65 -4.34
N GLY A 415 -6.38 -21.19 -4.34
CA GLY A 415 -5.84 -20.40 -5.43
C GLY A 415 -6.19 -18.91 -5.37
N VAL A 416 -6.40 -18.33 -4.18
CA VAL A 416 -6.61 -16.88 -4.00
C VAL A 416 -5.60 -16.31 -3.02
N ALA A 417 -4.73 -15.43 -3.51
CA ALA A 417 -3.75 -14.72 -2.70
C ALA A 417 -4.38 -13.47 -2.08
N MET A 418 -4.41 -13.45 -0.75
CA MET A 418 -4.80 -12.29 0.06
C MET A 418 -3.58 -11.67 0.73
N ALA A 419 -3.73 -10.51 1.36
CA ALA A 419 -2.67 -9.93 2.15
C ALA A 419 -2.47 -10.75 3.45
N PRO A 420 -1.23 -11.06 3.85
CA PRO A 420 -0.95 -11.90 5.02
C PRO A 420 -1.02 -11.12 6.35
N GLY A 421 -2.08 -10.33 6.54
CA GLY A 421 -2.37 -9.58 7.76
C GLY A 421 -3.82 -9.08 7.77
N ALA A 422 -4.50 -9.17 8.91
CA ALA A 422 -5.93 -8.87 9.05
C ALA A 422 -6.29 -7.39 8.86
N TYR A 423 -5.29 -6.51 8.95
CA TYR A 423 -5.44 -5.06 8.86
C TYR A 423 -5.11 -4.51 7.47
N GLU A 424 -4.93 -5.37 6.48
CA GLU A 424 -4.61 -4.97 5.12
C GLU A 424 -5.87 -4.83 4.26
N THR A 425 -5.80 -3.95 3.27
CA THR A 425 -6.87 -3.74 2.30
C THR A 425 -6.88 -4.84 1.24
N ILE A 426 -8.08 -5.29 0.85
CA ILE A 426 -8.33 -6.08 -0.37
C ILE A 426 -8.46 -5.12 -1.55
N PHE A 427 -7.64 -5.32 -2.58
CA PHE A 427 -7.58 -4.46 -3.76
C PHE A 427 -8.22 -5.11 -4.97
N VAL A 428 -9.12 -4.37 -5.63
CA VAL A 428 -9.63 -4.70 -6.96
C VAL A 428 -9.04 -3.78 -8.01
N GLY A 429 -8.76 -4.35 -9.18
CA GLY A 429 -8.19 -3.64 -10.34
C GLY A 429 -8.86 -4.07 -11.65
N LEU A 430 -8.42 -3.49 -12.77
CA LEU A 430 -9.02 -3.76 -14.09
C LEU A 430 -8.83 -5.21 -14.59
N GLY A 431 -7.88 -5.96 -14.03
CA GLY A 431 -7.75 -7.40 -14.30
C GLY A 431 -8.89 -8.26 -13.71
N HIS A 432 -9.64 -7.75 -12.74
CA HIS A 432 -10.69 -8.51 -12.02
C HIS A 432 -12.04 -8.43 -12.73
N THR A 433 -12.18 -9.13 -13.86
CA THR A 433 -13.45 -9.20 -14.61
C THR A 433 -14.54 -9.93 -13.81
N ASP A 434 -15.79 -9.87 -14.27
CA ASP A 434 -16.91 -10.55 -13.58
C ASP A 434 -16.68 -12.08 -13.49
N GLU A 435 -16.04 -12.69 -14.48
CA GLU A 435 -15.65 -14.11 -14.43
C GLU A 435 -14.61 -14.38 -13.34
N VAL A 436 -13.60 -13.51 -13.22
CA VAL A 436 -12.58 -13.60 -12.17
C VAL A 436 -13.22 -13.44 -10.79
N LEU A 437 -14.10 -12.44 -10.63
CA LEU A 437 -14.80 -12.21 -9.37
C LEU A 437 -15.68 -13.40 -8.97
N THR A 438 -16.37 -14.02 -9.94
CA THR A 438 -17.16 -15.23 -9.73
C THR A 438 -16.29 -16.40 -9.27
N ALA A 439 -15.15 -16.63 -9.93
CA ALA A 439 -14.21 -17.69 -9.55
C ALA A 439 -13.64 -17.49 -8.14
N ILE A 440 -13.31 -16.24 -7.77
CA ILE A 440 -12.89 -15.89 -6.41
C ILE A 440 -14.00 -16.19 -5.40
N ALA A 441 -15.26 -15.90 -5.71
CA ALA A 441 -16.39 -16.17 -4.82
C ALA A 441 -16.59 -17.67 -4.55
N GLU A 442 -16.47 -18.50 -5.59
CA GLU A 442 -16.56 -19.96 -5.46
C GLU A 442 -15.41 -20.52 -4.61
N ALA A 443 -14.18 -20.02 -4.81
CA ALA A 443 -13.02 -20.34 -3.98
C ALA A 443 -13.24 -19.89 -2.52
N ALA A 444 -13.75 -18.68 -2.32
CA ALA A 444 -14.06 -18.14 -1.00
C ALA A 444 -15.09 -18.97 -0.23
N HIS A 445 -16.10 -19.51 -0.91
CA HIS A 445 -17.08 -20.39 -0.27
C HIS A 445 -16.43 -21.69 0.26
N ARG A 446 -15.59 -22.33 -0.56
CA ARG A 446 -14.86 -23.56 -0.14
C ARG A 446 -13.83 -23.27 0.96
N ALA A 447 -13.13 -22.13 0.83
CA ALA A 447 -12.18 -21.67 1.83
C ALA A 447 -12.86 -21.36 3.18
N ALA A 448 -14.01 -20.69 3.15
CA ALA A 448 -14.81 -20.40 4.34
C ALA A 448 -15.27 -21.69 5.04
N ALA A 449 -15.76 -22.68 4.29
CA ALA A 449 -16.16 -23.97 4.86
C ALA A 449 -14.97 -24.70 5.52
N THR A 450 -13.79 -24.65 4.89
CA THR A 450 -12.55 -25.22 5.43
C THR A 450 -12.12 -24.50 6.71
N ALA A 451 -12.14 -23.17 6.72
CA ALA A 451 -11.76 -22.35 7.88
C ALA A 451 -12.70 -22.59 9.07
N VAL A 452 -14.00 -22.75 8.86
CA VAL A 452 -14.96 -23.10 9.93
C VAL A 452 -14.60 -24.45 10.57
N VAL A 453 -14.26 -25.46 9.76
CA VAL A 453 -13.84 -26.78 10.28
C VAL A 453 -12.53 -26.69 11.04
N GLU A 454 -11.58 -25.87 10.57
CA GLU A 454 -10.31 -25.63 11.25
C GLU A 454 -10.52 -24.97 12.62
N LEU A 455 -11.28 -23.88 12.67
CA LEU A 455 -11.58 -23.14 13.91
C LEU A 455 -12.34 -23.99 14.93
N ALA A 456 -13.15 -24.94 14.48
CA ALA A 456 -13.85 -25.87 15.37
C ALA A 456 -12.91 -26.91 16.03
N ARG A 457 -11.68 -27.09 15.53
CA ARG A 457 -10.72 -28.09 16.02
C ARG A 457 -9.77 -27.56 17.10
N GLY A 458 -9.71 -26.24 17.31
CA GLY A 458 -8.84 -25.59 18.29
C GLY A 458 -7.59 -25.04 17.63
#